data_AF-A0A957KHM6-F1
#
_entry.id   AF-A0A957KHM6-F1
#
_cell.length_a   1.000
_cell.length_b   1.000
_cell.length_c   1.000
_cell.angle_alpha   90.00
_cell.angle_beta   90.00
_cell.angle_gamma   90.00
#
_symmetry.space_group_name_H-M   'P 1'
#
loop_
_entity.id
_entity.type
_entity.pdbx_description
1 polymer ?
#
loop_
_entity_poly.entity_id
_entity_poly.type
_entity_poly.pdbx_seq_one_letter_code
_entity_poly.pdbx_strand_id
1 'polypeptide(L)'
;FPMLITPGGQLGYPDEDGNRARRSVIAQDRQGRILLIATSLGSFTLHELATFLLASDLDIDRALNLDGGTSTGLLLREPEEGISAFVPLPTVILVSE
;
A
#
# COMPACT_ATOMS: atom_id res chain seq x y z
N PHE A 1 -5.23 -6.81 -9.24
CA PHE A 1 -4.24 -6.40 -8.23
C PHE A 1 -4.08 -7.51 -7.21
N PRO A 2 -2.86 -7.82 -6.75
CA PRO A 2 -2.61 -8.98 -5.90
C PRO A 2 -2.62 -8.65 -4.40
N MET A 3 -2.82 -9.68 -3.59
CA MET A 3 -2.45 -9.65 -2.17
C MET A 3 -0.92 -9.55 -2.06
N LEU A 4 -0.42 -8.60 -1.27
CA LEU A 4 1.00 -8.50 -0.93
C LEU A 4 1.33 -9.42 0.25
N ILE A 5 0.42 -9.50 1.23
CA ILE A 5 0.52 -10.36 2.41
C ILE A 5 -0.83 -11.06 2.58
N THR A 6 -0.84 -12.39 2.59
CA THR A 6 -2.05 -13.18 2.86
C THR A 6 -2.26 -13.35 4.37
N PRO A 7 -3.51 -13.62 4.83
CA PRO A 7 -3.83 -13.76 6.26
C PRO A 7 -2.86 -14.66 7.01
N GLY A 8 -2.50 -14.27 8.23
CA GLY A 8 -1.46 -14.91 9.03
C GLY A 8 -0.06 -14.32 8.83
N GLY A 9 0.10 -13.32 7.97
CA GLY A 9 1.40 -12.70 7.69
C GLY A 9 2.28 -13.54 6.78
N GLN A 10 1.74 -14.09 5.70
CA GLN A 10 2.51 -14.85 4.71
C GLN A 10 2.70 -14.03 3.42
N LEU A 11 3.84 -14.21 2.75
CA LEU A 11 4.13 -13.52 1.50
C LEU A 11 3.08 -13.87 0.43
N GLY A 12 2.31 -12.87 -0.01
CA GLY A 12 1.22 -13.05 -0.98
C GLY A 12 1.62 -12.87 -2.43
N TYR A 13 2.79 -12.27 -2.68
CA TYR A 13 3.33 -12.04 -4.02
C TYR A 13 4.82 -12.47 -4.09
N PRO A 14 5.08 -13.78 -4.32
CA PRO A 14 6.43 -14.31 -4.36
C PRO A 14 7.17 -13.98 -5.67
N ASP A 15 6.43 -13.67 -6.74
CA ASP A 15 7.00 -13.44 -8.06
C ASP A 15 7.59 -12.04 -8.19
N GLU A 16 8.79 -11.96 -8.73
CA GLU A 16 9.44 -10.69 -9.06
C GLU A 16 9.18 -10.35 -10.54
N ASP A 17 8.58 -9.19 -10.79
CA ASP A 17 8.22 -8.71 -12.13
C ASP A 17 9.15 -7.61 -12.65
N GLY A 18 10.04 -7.07 -11.80
CA GLY A 18 10.96 -5.98 -12.12
C GLY A 18 10.29 -4.63 -12.34
N ASN A 19 8.95 -4.55 -12.27
CA ASN A 19 8.20 -3.35 -12.55
C ASN A 19 8.19 -2.45 -11.31
N ARG A 20 9.06 -1.43 -11.30
CA ARG A 20 9.10 -0.46 -10.22
C ARG A 20 8.10 0.66 -10.46
N ALA A 21 7.25 0.91 -9.47
CA ALA A 21 6.24 1.95 -9.53
C ALA A 21 5.93 2.51 -8.15
N ARG A 22 5.24 3.64 -8.11
CA ARG A 22 4.59 4.09 -6.87
C ARG A 22 3.48 3.11 -6.51
N ARG A 23 3.27 2.87 -5.23
CA ARG A 23 2.33 1.86 -4.74
C ARG A 23 1.37 2.49 -3.75
N SER A 24 0.11 2.09 -3.80
CA SER A 24 -0.86 2.32 -2.73
C SER A 24 -1.35 0.97 -2.22
N VAL A 25 -1.51 0.85 -0.90
CA VAL A 25 -1.81 -0.40 -0.21
C VAL A 25 -2.80 -0.13 0.90
N ILE A 26 -3.77 -1.03 1.05
CA ILE A 26 -4.57 -1.17 2.27
C ILE A 26 -4.10 -2.42 3.00
N ALA A 27 -3.83 -2.29 4.29
CA ALA A 27 -3.42 -3.39 5.15
C ALA A 27 -4.20 -3.42 6.45
N GLN A 28 -4.19 -4.56 7.11
CA GLN A 28 -4.65 -4.73 8.47
C GLN A 28 -3.54 -5.40 9.28
N ASP A 29 -3.23 -4.84 10.44
CA ASP A 29 -2.29 -5.46 11.38
C ASP A 29 -2.94 -6.51 12.27
N ARG A 30 -2.13 -7.21 13.08
CA ARG A 30 -2.62 -8.23 14.00
C ARG A 30 -3.52 -7.70 15.11
N GLN A 31 -3.53 -6.39 15.35
CA GLN A 31 -4.42 -5.73 16.32
C GLN A 31 -5.75 -5.29 15.69
N GLY A 32 -5.92 -5.52 14.38
CA GLY A 32 -7.12 -5.17 13.64
C GLY A 32 -7.15 -3.73 13.14
N ARG A 33 -6.08 -2.93 13.33
CA ARG A 33 -5.99 -1.55 12.84
C ARG A 33 -5.82 -1.57 11.32
N ILE A 34 -6.48 -0.63 10.65
CA ILE A 34 -6.36 -0.44 9.20
C ILE A 34 -5.21 0.53 8.91
N LEU A 35 -4.33 0.15 7.98
CA LEU A 35 -3.23 0.96 7.52
C LEU A 35 -3.46 1.32 6.06
N LEU A 36 -3.40 2.62 5.76
CA LEU A 36 -3.34 3.15 4.39
C LEU A 36 -1.91 3.56 4.11
N ILE A 37 -1.27 2.91 3.14
CA ILE A 37 0.16 3.07 2.86
C ILE A 37 0.31 3.55 1.42
N ALA A 38 1.14 4.56 1.20
CA ALA A 38 1.48 5.06 -0.12
C ALA A 38 3.00 5.27 -0.22
N THR A 39 3.60 4.86 -1.33
CA THR A 39 5.00 5.16 -1.62
C THR A 39 5.11 6.48 -2.39
N SER A 40 5.91 7.40 -1.88
CA SER A 40 6.13 8.72 -2.51
C SER A 40 6.91 8.59 -3.81
N LEU A 41 7.83 7.64 -3.89
CA LEU A 41 8.67 7.36 -5.06
C LEU A 41 8.33 6.01 -5.69
N GLY A 42 8.70 5.87 -6.97
CA GLY A 42 8.54 4.65 -7.75
C GLY A 42 9.63 3.62 -7.49
N SER A 43 9.90 3.33 -6.22
CA SER A 43 11.09 2.58 -5.82
C SER A 43 10.87 1.08 -5.68
N PHE A 44 9.63 0.59 -5.64
CA PHE A 44 9.35 -0.82 -5.30
C PHE A 44 8.72 -1.59 -6.46
N THR A 45 9.23 -2.80 -6.69
CA THR A 45 8.44 -3.87 -7.30
C THR A 45 7.38 -4.36 -6.31
N LEU A 46 6.41 -5.15 -6.78
CA LEU A 46 5.39 -5.71 -5.87
C LEU A 46 6.01 -6.65 -4.84
N HIS A 47 6.97 -7.48 -5.28
CA HIS A 47 7.69 -8.41 -4.42
C HIS A 47 8.55 -7.70 -3.36
N GLU A 48 9.29 -6.67 -3.77
CA GLU A 48 10.09 -5.88 -2.83
C GLU A 48 9.22 -5.18 -1.79
N LEU A 49 8.08 -4.62 -2.20
CA LEU A 49 7.16 -3.99 -1.26
C LEU A 49 6.56 -5.03 -0.30
N ALA A 50 6.13 -6.19 -0.81
CA ALA A 50 5.59 -7.25 0.03
C ALA A 50 6.60 -7.74 1.07
N THR A 51 7.85 -7.93 0.65
CA THR A 51 8.96 -8.33 1.53
C THR A 51 9.28 -7.26 2.57
N PHE A 52 9.32 -5.99 2.16
CA PHE A 52 9.55 -4.87 3.07
C PHE A 52 8.45 -4.77 4.14
N LEU A 53 7.18 -4.83 3.72
CA LEU A 53 6.03 -4.77 4.64
C LEU A 53 6.04 -5.95 5.62
N LEU A 54 6.37 -7.15 5.14
CA LEU A 54 6.44 -8.34 5.98
C LEU A 54 7.56 -8.28 7.02
N ALA A 55 8.67 -7.63 6.69
CA ALA A 55 9.81 -7.44 7.59
C ALA A 55 9.70 -6.20 8.49
N SER A 56 8.69 -5.36 8.28
CA SER A 56 8.50 -4.13 9.06
C SER A 56 7.95 -4.41 10.46
N ASP A 57 8.08 -3.43 11.36
CA ASP A 57 7.49 -3.43 12.70
C ASP A 57 6.00 -3.05 12.72
N LEU A 58 5.37 -2.93 11.55
CA LEU A 58 3.94 -2.64 11.40
C LEU A 58 3.02 -3.82 11.79
N ASP A 59 3.60 -5.01 12.01
CA ASP A 59 2.89 -6.22 12.44
C ASP A 59 1.69 -6.59 11.55
N ILE A 60 1.90 -6.53 10.23
CA ILE A 60 0.84 -6.72 9.22
C ILE A 60 0.37 -8.18 9.19
N ASP A 61 -0.95 -8.40 9.31
CA ASP A 61 -1.60 -9.71 9.12
C ASP A 61 -1.93 -9.96 7.65
N ARG A 62 -2.43 -8.94 6.95
CA ARG A 62 -2.83 -9.01 5.54
C ARG A 62 -2.69 -7.66 4.86
N ALA A 63 -2.32 -7.66 3.58
CA ALA A 63 -2.18 -6.44 2.78
C ALA A 63 -2.58 -6.68 1.32
N LEU A 64 -3.35 -5.74 0.76
CA LEU A 64 -3.79 -5.74 -0.63
C LEU A 64 -3.18 -4.53 -1.36
N ASN A 65 -2.52 -4.78 -2.49
CA ASN A 65 -2.08 -3.71 -3.38
C ASN A 65 -3.30 -3.10 -4.10
N LEU A 66 -3.36 -1.77 -4.14
CA LEU A 66 -4.36 -0.98 -4.86
C LEU A 66 -3.77 -0.41 -6.16
N ASP A 67 -4.43 0.56 -6.78
CA ASP A 67 -3.93 1.18 -8.00
C ASP A 67 -2.62 1.96 -7.77
N GLY A 68 -1.68 1.81 -8.68
CA GLY A 68 -0.29 2.25 -8.52
C GLY A 68 0.11 3.41 -9.43
N GLY A 69 1.41 3.63 -9.54
CA GLY A 69 2.01 4.56 -10.50
C GLY A 69 1.51 5.99 -10.32
N THR A 70 1.01 6.60 -11.40
CA THR A 70 0.48 7.97 -11.38
C THR A 70 -0.75 8.11 -10.49
N SER A 71 -1.48 7.03 -10.23
CA SER A 71 -2.70 7.03 -9.41
C SER A 71 -2.41 7.03 -7.91
N THR A 72 -1.18 6.72 -7.48
CA THR A 72 -0.84 6.65 -6.05
C THR A 72 -1.05 8.02 -5.40
N GLY A 73 -1.86 8.08 -4.35
CA GLY A 73 -2.03 9.27 -3.54
C GLY A 73 -2.55 8.94 -2.14
N LEU A 74 -2.30 9.85 -1.21
CA LEU A 74 -2.78 9.82 0.17
C LEU A 74 -2.92 11.26 0.64
N LEU A 75 -4.05 11.62 1.23
CA LEU A 75 -4.31 12.95 1.77
C LEU A 75 -4.81 12.81 3.21
N LEU A 76 -4.15 13.49 4.12
CA LEU A 76 -4.61 13.75 5.47
C LEU A 76 -5.17 15.16 5.50
N ARG A 77 -6.30 15.34 6.19
CA ARG A 77 -7.00 16.62 6.25
C ARG A 77 -6.41 17.55 7.31
N GLU A 78 -6.00 17.00 8.45
CA GLU A 78 -5.64 17.77 9.65
C GLU A 78 -4.41 17.17 10.36
N PRO A 79 -3.22 17.79 10.22
CA PRO A 79 -2.92 18.87 9.29
C PRO A 79 -3.06 18.41 7.82
N GLU A 80 -3.18 19.37 6.89
CA GLU A 80 -3.21 19.04 5.47
C GLU A 80 -1.81 18.60 5.03
N GLU A 81 -1.66 17.30 4.79
CA GLU A 81 -0.41 16.69 4.35
C GLU A 81 -0.70 15.46 3.50
N GLY A 82 0.18 15.15 2.55
CA GLY A 82 -0.10 14.05 1.66
C GLY A 82 0.91 13.83 0.55
N ILE A 83 0.64 12.75 -0.17
CA ILE A 83 1.31 12.34 -1.40
C ILE A 83 0.29 12.55 -2.52
N SER A 84 0.54 13.46 -3.44
CA SER A 84 -0.41 13.75 -4.53
C SER A 84 -0.46 12.63 -5.57
N ALA A 85 -1.65 12.30 -6.03
CA ALA A 85 -1.83 11.60 -7.31
C ALA A 85 -1.45 12.53 -8.46
N PHE A 86 -0.93 11.97 -9.54
CA PHE A 86 -0.55 12.72 -10.75
C PHE A 86 -1.66 12.77 -11.79
N VAL A 87 -2.73 12.00 -11.58
CA VAL A 87 -3.89 11.94 -12.46
C VAL A 87 -5.18 12.02 -11.63
N PRO A 88 -6.29 12.48 -12.22
CA PRO A 88 -7.61 12.37 -11.59
C PRO A 88 -7.95 10.91 -11.29
N LEU A 89 -8.51 10.65 -10.10
CA LEU A 89 -8.87 9.31 -9.66
C LEU A 89 -10.38 9.09 -9.84
N PRO A 90 -10.81 7.97 -10.43
CA PRO A 90 -12.23 7.65 -10.57
C PRO A 90 -12.87 7.23 -9.24
N THR A 91 -12.08 6.77 -8.27
CA THR A 91 -12.53 6.30 -6.96
C THR A 91 -11.41 6.44 -5.95
N VAL A 92 -11.77 6.72 -4.69
CA VAL A 92 -10.86 6.80 -3.55
C VAL A 92 -11.45 6.07 -2.36
N ILE A 93 -10.60 5.67 -1.41
CA ILE A 93 -11.02 5.22 -0.08
C ILE A 93 -11.02 6.44 0.83
N LEU A 94 -12.18 6.76 1.40
CA LEU A 94 -12.34 7.83 2.38
C LEU A 94 -12.47 7.21 3.77
N VAL A 95 -11.70 7.71 4.73
CA VAL A 95 -11.90 7.44 6.15
C VAL A 95 -12.66 8.64 6.73
N SER A 96 -13.82 8.37 7.32
CA SER A 96 -14.64 9.36 8.01
C SER A 96 -14.97 8.88 9.42
N GLU A 97 -15.43 9.80 10.26
CA GLU A 97 -16.07 9.51 11.54
C GLU A 97 -17.42 8.79 11.37
#